data_AF-A0A930MEY0-F1
#
_entry.id   AF-A0A930MEY0-F1
#
_cell.length_a   1.000
_cell.length_b   1.000
_cell.length_c   1.000
_cell.angle_alpha   90.00
_cell.angle_beta   90.00
_cell.angle_gamma   90.00
#
_symmetry.space_group_name_H-M   'P 1'
#
loop_
_entity.id
_entity.type
_entity.pdbx_description
1 polymer ?
#
loop_
_entity_poly.entity_id
_entity_poly.type
_entity_poly.pdbx_seq_one_letter_code
_entity_poly.pdbx_strand_id
1 'polypeptide(L)'
;ESVKILPPTGENPPELYGAITAQAVALAEIANPTATRVVCMAVTAPAHNTRDGSPTSWSAAIDNITSGAEENDEKRLFVISAGNVQPNEFDSSPYPETNRLHSVESPGQSWNAITVGAYADNSRIENPVFHEFEPLAQAGELSPYSSTSCVWNKRWPIKPEVLFNGGNVASNGTDYDACSDLSLLTTNYQPLRKLFSTIWATSAATAQAAYFCAQLLSEYPDIWPETARALMIHSARWTQEMKAQFCTDDSKSKGRRDLLRTCGYGMPNLARAIQCMNNSVNMVIQGELQPFDKNSMHEMHLHTLPWPKEVLSSLGETPVTLKLTLSYFIEPGPGEVGWKDKYRYPSCGLRFDVINSNETKEDFQKRINVKMRGDNKKDKGDGTSGSDRWYLGSNNRDVGSIHSDFCELSAVELSECNLIAVYPVVGWWRERDYLKRYDKKIRYSLVVSLSTPSTDVDLYTPIITQITPAIEIPIPTQS
;
A
#
# COMPACT_ATOMS: atom_id res chain seq x y z
N GLU A 1 17.85 -10.75 -12.60
CA GLU A 1 18.82 -9.68 -12.93
C GLU A 1 19.20 -8.93 -11.64
N SER A 2 20.36 -8.28 -11.60
CA SER A 2 20.80 -7.51 -10.43
C SER A 2 21.72 -6.35 -10.85
N VAL A 3 21.55 -5.18 -10.25
CA VAL A 3 22.39 -4.00 -10.49
C VAL A 3 22.94 -3.50 -9.16
N LYS A 4 24.22 -3.09 -9.14
CA LYS A 4 24.88 -2.58 -7.94
C LYS A 4 24.77 -1.06 -7.89
N ILE A 5 24.17 -0.53 -6.82
CA ILE A 5 24.09 0.92 -6.57
C ILE A 5 25.17 1.42 -5.61
N LEU A 6 25.81 0.53 -4.85
CA LEU A 6 26.89 0.87 -3.91
C LEU A 6 28.25 0.91 -4.61
N PRO A 7 29.13 1.86 -4.28
CA PRO A 7 30.46 1.92 -4.87
C PRO A 7 31.31 0.73 -4.41
N PRO A 8 32.43 0.41 -5.10
CA PRO A 8 33.39 -0.59 -4.63
C PRO A 8 34.02 -0.24 -3.27
N THR A 9 34.20 1.06 -3.00
CA THR A 9 34.83 1.60 -1.79
C THR A 9 34.17 2.92 -1.41
N GLY A 10 34.02 3.18 -0.11
CA GLY A 10 33.43 4.43 0.40
C GLY A 10 31.91 4.48 0.24
N GLU A 11 31.37 5.69 0.17
CA GLU A 11 29.94 5.97 0.06
C GLU A 11 29.68 6.87 -1.15
N ASN A 12 28.50 6.73 -1.77
CA ASN A 12 28.10 7.68 -2.80
C ASN A 12 27.70 9.01 -2.14
N PRO A 13 27.91 10.16 -2.79
CA PRO A 13 27.34 11.42 -2.34
C PRO A 13 25.79 11.32 -2.25
N PRO A 14 25.15 11.71 -1.13
CA PRO A 14 23.71 11.55 -0.92
C PRO A 14 22.83 12.22 -1.99
N GLU A 15 23.29 13.34 -2.55
CA GLU A 15 22.63 14.06 -3.64
C GLU A 15 22.56 13.24 -4.94
N LEU A 16 23.38 12.20 -5.08
CA LEU A 16 23.41 11.32 -6.25
C LEU A 16 22.59 10.04 -6.08
N TYR A 17 22.05 9.74 -4.89
CA TYR A 17 21.31 8.50 -4.65
C TYR A 17 20.15 8.31 -5.63
N GLY A 18 19.39 9.37 -5.89
CA GLY A 18 18.31 9.36 -6.88
C GLY A 18 18.79 9.06 -8.30
N ALA A 19 19.83 9.77 -8.75
CA ALA A 19 20.40 9.61 -10.09
C ALA A 19 21.00 8.22 -10.32
N ILE A 20 21.73 7.69 -9.32
CA ILE A 20 22.30 6.33 -9.36
C ILE A 20 21.19 5.28 -9.44
N THR A 21 20.10 5.49 -8.70
CA THR A 21 18.96 4.56 -8.72
C THR A 21 18.26 4.57 -10.08
N ALA A 22 18.01 5.76 -10.65
CA ALA A 22 17.43 5.88 -11.99
C ALA A 22 18.32 5.21 -13.05
N GLN A 23 19.63 5.43 -12.99
CA GLN A 23 20.59 4.78 -13.88
C GLN A 23 20.58 3.25 -13.72
N ALA A 24 20.47 2.74 -12.50
CA ALA A 24 20.41 1.30 -12.25
C ALA A 24 19.16 0.65 -12.86
N VAL A 25 18.01 1.31 -12.76
CA VAL A 25 16.75 0.87 -13.40
C VAL A 25 16.90 0.89 -14.92
N ALA A 26 17.38 1.99 -15.49
CA ALA A 26 17.60 2.12 -16.92
C ALA A 26 18.56 1.07 -17.48
N LEU A 27 19.64 0.73 -16.76
CA LEU A 27 20.57 -0.32 -17.17
C LEU A 27 19.91 -1.71 -17.24
N ALA A 28 19.04 -2.03 -16.27
CA ALA A 28 18.28 -3.28 -16.30
C ALA A 28 17.32 -3.32 -17.49
N GLU A 29 16.63 -2.21 -17.77
CA GLU A 29 15.69 -2.08 -18.88
C GLU A 29 16.37 -2.17 -20.24
N ILE A 30 17.49 -1.49 -20.44
CA ILE A 30 18.30 -1.58 -21.66
C ILE A 30 18.76 -3.02 -21.90
N ALA A 31 19.14 -3.75 -20.84
CA ALA A 31 19.60 -5.12 -20.96
C ALA A 31 18.48 -6.09 -21.38
N ASN A 32 17.24 -5.91 -20.90
CA ASN A 32 16.09 -6.77 -21.21
C ASN A 32 14.80 -5.96 -21.50
N PRO A 33 14.68 -5.25 -22.63
CA PRO A 33 13.66 -4.21 -22.81
C PRO A 33 12.21 -4.69 -22.76
N THR A 34 11.95 -5.98 -23.00
CA THR A 34 10.59 -6.55 -23.02
C THR A 34 10.19 -7.23 -21.72
N ALA A 35 11.07 -7.24 -20.70
CA ALA A 35 10.78 -7.93 -19.44
C ALA A 35 9.84 -7.12 -18.55
N THR A 36 8.75 -7.74 -18.10
CA THR A 36 7.94 -7.21 -17.01
C THR A 36 8.71 -7.31 -15.69
N ARG A 37 8.77 -6.22 -14.92
CA ARG A 37 9.65 -6.11 -13.75
C ARG A 37 8.94 -5.72 -12.46
N VAL A 38 9.48 -6.25 -11.37
CA VAL A 38 9.33 -5.71 -10.03
C VAL A 38 10.70 -5.27 -9.56
N VAL A 39 10.88 -3.99 -9.28
CA VAL A 39 12.17 -3.49 -8.78
C VAL A 39 12.23 -3.68 -7.26
N CYS A 40 13.12 -4.55 -6.82
CA CYS A 40 13.37 -4.85 -5.41
C CYS A 40 14.60 -4.09 -4.92
N MET A 41 14.43 -3.17 -3.97
CA MET A 41 15.53 -2.41 -3.38
C MET A 41 15.54 -2.57 -1.86
N ALA A 42 16.37 -3.50 -1.39
CA ALA A 42 16.61 -3.75 0.04
C ALA A 42 17.79 -2.93 0.57
N VAL A 43 17.88 -1.65 0.18
CA VAL A 43 18.94 -0.71 0.55
C VAL A 43 18.29 0.60 0.97
N THR A 44 18.64 1.09 2.15
CA THR A 44 18.15 2.35 2.74
C THR A 44 19.31 3.15 3.36
N ALA A 45 19.05 4.41 3.68
CA ALA A 45 19.99 5.32 4.32
C ALA A 45 19.34 6.00 5.55
N PRO A 46 19.79 5.68 6.78
CA PRO A 46 19.27 6.32 7.99
C PRO A 46 19.84 7.74 8.20
N ALA A 47 21.08 8.00 7.76
CA ALA A 47 21.80 9.26 8.02
C ALA A 47 21.21 10.49 7.30
N HIS A 48 20.49 10.29 6.19
CA HIS A 48 19.92 11.36 5.34
C HIS A 48 18.39 11.34 5.36
N ASN A 49 17.82 10.95 6.49
CA ASN A 49 16.39 10.84 6.69
C ASN A 49 15.75 12.18 7.09
N THR A 50 14.46 12.35 6.80
CA THR A 50 13.65 13.44 7.35
C THR A 50 13.07 13.01 8.70
N ARG A 51 12.91 13.97 9.62
CA ARG A 51 12.37 13.66 10.96
C ARG A 51 10.85 13.53 10.97
N ASP A 52 10.17 14.19 10.03
CA ASP A 52 8.71 14.28 10.02
C ASP A 52 8.05 13.31 9.04
N GLY A 53 8.81 12.55 8.24
CA GLY A 53 8.29 11.69 7.18
C GLY A 53 8.09 12.39 5.83
N SER A 54 8.60 13.61 5.67
CA SER A 54 8.61 14.26 4.37
C SER A 54 9.51 13.50 3.37
N PRO A 55 9.17 13.49 2.07
CA PRO A 55 10.00 12.86 1.06
C PRO A 55 11.41 13.47 1.04
N THR A 56 12.43 12.61 0.87
CA THR A 56 13.79 13.04 0.55
C THR A 56 13.96 13.23 -0.97
N SER A 57 15.06 13.82 -1.41
CA SER A 57 15.43 13.83 -2.83
C SER A 57 15.47 12.43 -3.44
N TRP A 58 15.93 11.43 -2.69
CA TRP A 58 15.95 10.03 -3.13
C TRP A 58 14.52 9.47 -3.23
N SER A 59 13.65 9.72 -2.25
CA SER A 59 12.23 9.33 -2.29
C SER A 59 11.50 9.95 -3.49
N ALA A 60 11.80 11.22 -3.80
CA ALA A 60 11.23 11.89 -4.96
C ALA A 60 11.78 11.32 -6.28
N ALA A 61 13.04 10.92 -6.35
CA ALA A 61 13.56 10.20 -7.51
C ALA A 61 12.82 8.86 -7.71
N ILE A 62 12.52 8.11 -6.64
CA ILE A 62 11.68 6.92 -6.73
C ILE A 62 10.27 7.26 -7.25
N ASP A 63 9.65 8.32 -6.75
CA ASP A 63 8.32 8.75 -7.21
C ASP A 63 8.34 9.18 -8.70
N ASN A 64 9.42 9.81 -9.17
CA ASN A 64 9.64 10.12 -10.59
C ASN A 64 9.79 8.86 -11.44
N ILE A 65 10.65 7.91 -11.02
CA ILE A 65 10.89 6.65 -11.74
C ILE A 65 9.60 5.83 -11.87
N THR A 66 8.85 5.71 -10.78
CA THR A 66 7.60 4.92 -10.72
C THR A 66 6.46 5.54 -11.50
N SER A 67 6.34 6.87 -11.50
CA SER A 67 5.31 7.58 -12.27
C SER A 67 5.67 7.77 -13.74
N GLY A 68 6.91 7.58 -14.15
CA GLY A 68 7.35 7.84 -15.53
C GLY A 68 7.29 9.32 -15.92
N ALA A 69 7.32 10.23 -14.93
CA ALA A 69 7.15 11.67 -15.14
C ALA A 69 8.17 12.29 -16.12
N GLU A 70 9.37 11.71 -16.17
CA GLU A 70 10.50 12.12 -17.00
C GLU A 70 10.74 11.17 -18.20
N GLU A 71 10.06 10.03 -18.27
CA GLU A 71 10.37 8.93 -19.22
C GLU A 71 9.11 8.30 -19.82
N ASN A 72 8.70 8.77 -21.01
CA ASN A 72 7.66 8.20 -21.88
C ASN A 72 6.37 7.68 -21.20
N ASP A 73 6.07 8.15 -19.98
CA ASP A 73 4.94 7.72 -19.15
C ASP A 73 4.97 6.24 -18.71
N GLU A 74 6.15 5.58 -18.71
CA GLU A 74 6.28 4.18 -18.28
C GLU A 74 6.21 4.04 -16.75
N LYS A 75 5.22 3.26 -16.27
CA LYS A 75 4.96 3.08 -14.83
C LYS A 75 5.74 1.88 -14.31
N ARG A 76 6.33 2.00 -13.13
CA ARG A 76 7.19 0.96 -12.54
C ARG A 76 6.76 0.58 -11.15
N LEU A 77 6.77 -0.72 -10.86
CA LEU A 77 6.50 -1.24 -9.52
C LEU A 77 7.81 -1.32 -8.73
N PHE A 78 7.89 -0.54 -7.65
CA PHE A 78 9.02 -0.54 -6.72
C PHE A 78 8.61 -1.11 -5.36
N VAL A 79 9.49 -1.94 -4.80
CA VAL A 79 9.38 -2.50 -3.46
C VAL A 79 10.67 -2.17 -2.70
N ILE A 80 10.54 -1.52 -1.55
CA ILE A 80 11.66 -0.92 -0.80
C ILE A 80 11.61 -1.38 0.66
N SER A 81 12.75 -1.72 1.24
CA SER A 81 12.83 -2.04 2.68
C SER A 81 12.54 -0.81 3.54
N ALA A 82 11.90 -1.02 4.69
CA ALA A 82 11.57 0.08 5.58
C ALA A 82 12.79 0.67 6.32
N GLY A 83 13.86 -0.12 6.53
CA GLY A 83 14.97 0.25 7.42
C GLY A 83 14.92 -0.58 8.70
N ASN A 84 16.06 -0.70 9.39
CA ASN A 84 16.26 -1.73 10.42
C ASN A 84 16.63 -1.13 11.77
N VAL A 85 15.79 -1.41 12.78
CA VAL A 85 16.18 -1.25 14.19
C VAL A 85 17.30 -2.24 14.50
N GLN A 86 18.41 -1.77 15.03
CA GLN A 86 19.55 -2.59 15.43
C GLN A 86 19.37 -3.11 16.87
N PRO A 87 19.86 -4.32 17.21
CA PRO A 87 19.70 -4.90 18.55
C PRO A 87 20.20 -4.00 19.69
N ASN A 88 21.29 -3.25 19.48
CA ASN A 88 21.83 -2.32 20.48
C ASN A 88 20.93 -1.09 20.75
N GLU A 89 19.92 -0.82 19.91
CA GLU A 89 18.95 0.26 20.17
C GLU A 89 17.98 -0.11 21.31
N PHE A 90 17.81 -1.40 21.62
CA PHE A 90 16.94 -1.85 22.71
C PHE A 90 17.49 -1.56 24.12
N ASP A 91 18.78 -1.23 24.23
CA ASP A 91 19.38 -0.81 25.50
C ASP A 91 18.83 0.54 25.98
N SER A 92 18.37 1.38 25.04
CA SER A 92 17.86 2.72 25.32
C SER A 92 16.35 2.75 25.57
N SER A 93 15.61 1.81 24.99
CA SER A 93 14.15 1.71 25.11
C SER A 93 13.72 0.26 24.84
N PRO A 94 12.72 -0.29 25.56
CA PRO A 94 12.31 -1.67 25.34
C PRO A 94 11.52 -1.84 24.04
N TYR A 95 11.53 -3.05 23.49
CA TYR A 95 10.58 -3.47 22.47
C TYR A 95 9.13 -3.42 23.02
N PRO A 96 8.13 -2.95 22.25
CA PRO A 96 8.20 -2.44 20.88
C PRO A 96 8.35 -0.90 20.77
N GLU A 97 8.67 -0.18 21.85
CA GLU A 97 8.74 1.29 21.82
C GLU A 97 9.90 1.78 20.94
N THR A 98 11.04 1.09 20.93
CA THR A 98 12.15 1.38 19.99
C THR A 98 11.68 1.37 18.54
N ASN A 99 10.85 0.41 18.14
CA ASN A 99 10.29 0.34 16.79
C ASN A 99 9.39 1.53 16.48
N ARG A 100 8.60 2.00 17.45
CA ARG A 100 7.74 3.19 17.29
C ARG A 100 8.56 4.47 17.12
N LEU A 101 9.73 4.54 17.76
CA LEU A 101 10.63 5.70 17.69
C LEU A 101 11.55 5.66 16.47
N HIS A 102 11.91 4.48 15.98
CA HIS A 102 12.76 4.31 14.81
C HIS A 102 11.97 4.51 13.52
N SER A 103 12.22 5.66 12.89
CA SER A 103 11.56 6.07 11.64
C SER A 103 11.95 5.18 10.46
N VAL A 104 11.00 4.85 9.61
CA VAL A 104 11.27 4.37 8.24
C VAL A 104 12.34 5.24 7.58
N GLU A 105 13.33 4.60 6.97
CA GLU A 105 14.54 5.19 6.41
C GLU A 105 14.36 5.66 4.96
N SER A 106 15.25 6.56 4.50
CA SER A 106 15.26 6.97 3.08
C SER A 106 15.65 5.80 2.18
N PRO A 107 14.96 5.57 1.04
CA PRO A 107 13.91 6.38 0.42
C PRO A 107 12.47 5.87 0.68
N GLY A 108 12.24 5.10 1.74
CA GLY A 108 10.97 4.46 2.09
C GLY A 108 9.78 5.43 2.32
N GLN A 109 10.00 6.75 2.30
CA GLN A 109 8.97 7.80 2.33
C GLN A 109 8.27 8.01 0.98
N SER A 110 8.79 7.44 -0.12
CA SER A 110 8.21 7.53 -1.46
C SER A 110 6.70 7.22 -1.43
N TRP A 111 5.92 8.06 -2.11
CA TRP A 111 4.47 7.90 -2.14
C TRP A 111 4.05 6.71 -3.00
N ASN A 112 4.79 6.42 -4.08
CA ASN A 112 4.41 5.45 -5.09
C ASN A 112 4.95 4.04 -4.80
N ALA A 113 6.13 3.92 -4.19
CA ALA A 113 6.71 2.62 -3.86
C ALA A 113 5.99 1.92 -2.70
N ILE A 114 6.06 0.59 -2.69
CA ILE A 114 5.64 -0.23 -1.55
C ILE A 114 6.83 -0.32 -0.59
N THR A 115 6.67 0.24 0.61
CA THR A 115 7.67 0.12 1.66
C THR A 115 7.31 -1.06 2.57
N VAL A 116 8.27 -1.95 2.80
CA VAL A 116 8.06 -3.25 3.42
C VAL A 116 8.73 -3.30 4.78
N GLY A 117 7.91 -3.45 5.81
CA GLY A 117 8.36 -3.76 7.17
C GLY A 117 8.43 -5.27 7.39
N ALA A 118 8.77 -5.65 8.61
CA ALA A 118 8.95 -7.05 8.99
C ALA A 118 7.98 -7.47 10.11
N TYR A 119 7.47 -8.70 10.03
CA TYR A 119 6.83 -9.41 11.15
C TYR A 119 7.71 -10.59 11.58
N ALA A 120 7.54 -11.06 12.82
CA ALA A 120 8.21 -12.25 13.33
C ALA A 120 7.34 -13.49 13.12
N ASP A 121 7.85 -14.51 12.43
CA ASP A 121 7.13 -15.77 12.17
C ASP A 121 7.61 -16.90 13.09
N ASN A 122 8.93 -17.03 13.24
CA ASN A 122 9.55 -18.05 14.08
C ASN A 122 9.78 -17.53 15.50
N SER A 123 9.43 -18.36 16.48
CA SER A 123 9.61 -18.12 17.91
C SER A 123 10.33 -19.29 18.59
N ARG A 124 11.19 -20.02 17.88
CA ARG A 124 11.97 -21.12 18.46
C ARG A 124 13.46 -20.96 18.22
N ILE A 125 14.22 -21.08 19.29
CA ILE A 125 15.68 -21.12 19.30
C ILE A 125 16.09 -22.54 19.68
N GLU A 126 16.93 -23.16 18.85
CA GLU A 126 17.48 -24.51 19.10
C GLU A 126 19.00 -24.48 19.29
N ASN A 127 19.66 -23.40 18.86
CA ASN A 127 21.09 -23.21 18.96
C ASN A 127 21.55 -23.20 20.43
N PRO A 128 22.43 -24.14 20.85
CA PRO A 128 22.89 -24.24 22.23
C PRO A 128 23.59 -22.98 22.76
N VAL A 129 24.16 -22.16 21.88
CA VAL A 129 24.76 -20.87 22.28
C VAL A 129 23.71 -19.92 22.86
N PHE A 130 22.46 -20.05 22.43
CA PHE A 130 21.32 -19.22 22.81
C PHE A 130 20.37 -19.95 23.78
N HIS A 131 20.84 -20.94 24.55
CA HIS A 131 19.97 -21.76 25.42
C HIS A 131 19.26 -20.99 26.56
N GLU A 132 19.74 -19.81 26.94
CA GLU A 132 19.09 -18.91 27.91
C GLU A 132 18.35 -17.75 27.22
N PHE A 133 18.32 -17.73 25.89
CA PHE A 133 17.66 -16.70 25.11
C PHE A 133 16.32 -17.19 24.63
N GLU A 134 15.38 -16.26 24.55
CA GLU A 134 14.07 -16.44 23.96
C GLU A 134 13.91 -15.44 22.79
N PRO A 135 13.03 -15.73 21.82
CA PRO A 135 12.68 -14.75 20.80
C PRO A 135 12.01 -13.52 21.43
N LEU A 136 12.44 -12.33 21.04
CA LEU A 136 11.97 -11.06 21.60
C LEU A 136 10.51 -10.75 21.23
N ALA A 137 10.11 -11.07 20.00
CA ALA A 137 8.72 -10.95 19.54
C ALA A 137 8.04 -12.32 19.48
N GLN A 138 6.73 -12.36 19.69
CA GLN A 138 5.94 -13.56 19.43
C GLN A 138 5.63 -13.73 17.93
N ALA A 139 5.32 -14.96 17.52
CA ALA A 139 4.87 -15.22 16.16
C ALA A 139 3.63 -14.39 15.83
N GLY A 140 3.65 -13.68 14.70
CA GLY A 140 2.59 -12.79 14.28
C GLY A 140 2.69 -11.36 14.80
N GLU A 141 3.65 -11.01 15.66
CA GLU A 141 3.92 -9.63 16.08
C GLU A 141 4.81 -8.88 15.07
N LEU A 142 4.95 -7.57 15.25
CA LEU A 142 5.95 -6.79 14.51
C LEU A 142 7.36 -7.32 14.81
N SER A 143 8.18 -7.54 13.78
CA SER A 143 9.56 -7.96 13.99
C SER A 143 10.31 -6.86 14.76
N PRO A 144 11.16 -7.20 15.75
CA PRO A 144 11.98 -6.21 16.43
C PRO A 144 12.88 -5.42 15.48
N TYR A 145 13.20 -5.97 14.30
CA TYR A 145 13.96 -5.25 13.29
C TYR A 145 13.17 -4.17 12.53
N SER A 146 11.83 -4.14 12.61
CA SER A 146 11.03 -3.28 11.72
C SER A 146 10.99 -1.82 12.19
N SER A 147 11.34 -0.90 11.30
CA SER A 147 11.08 0.54 11.44
C SER A 147 9.60 0.90 11.16
N THR A 148 9.15 2.07 11.62
CA THR A 148 7.73 2.50 11.55
C THR A 148 7.57 3.98 11.18
N SER A 149 6.33 4.41 10.91
CA SER A 149 6.00 5.84 10.67
C SER A 149 5.27 6.50 11.85
N CYS A 150 5.37 5.94 13.06
CA CYS A 150 4.67 6.46 14.24
C CYS A 150 5.03 7.91 14.58
N VAL A 151 6.31 8.28 14.42
CA VAL A 151 6.81 9.64 14.70
C VAL A 151 6.52 10.64 13.58
N TRP A 152 5.98 10.20 12.44
CA TRP A 152 5.75 11.08 11.29
C TRP A 152 4.58 12.04 11.51
N ASN A 153 4.63 13.17 10.82
CA ASN A 153 3.47 14.03 10.72
C ASN A 153 2.33 13.29 10.01
N LYS A 154 1.13 13.33 10.60
CA LYS A 154 -0.06 12.60 10.15
C LYS A 154 -0.45 12.86 8.69
N ARG A 155 0.04 13.95 8.06
CA ARG A 155 -0.22 14.27 6.65
C ARG A 155 0.54 13.40 5.65
N TRP A 156 1.64 12.78 6.07
CA TRP A 156 2.52 11.99 5.20
C TRP A 156 2.01 10.55 5.06
N PRO A 157 2.41 9.81 4.01
CA PRO A 157 1.92 8.46 3.73
C PRO A 157 2.06 7.51 4.91
N ILE A 158 1.23 6.47 4.95
CA ILE A 158 1.37 5.36 5.90
C ILE A 158 2.56 4.50 5.47
N LYS A 159 3.53 4.29 6.37
CA LYS A 159 4.71 3.46 6.11
C LYS A 159 5.09 2.62 7.35
N PRO A 160 5.57 1.39 7.20
CA PRO A 160 5.51 0.57 5.98
C PRO A 160 4.05 0.32 5.54
N GLU A 161 3.82 -0.03 4.28
CA GLU A 161 2.48 -0.40 3.81
C GLU A 161 2.11 -1.84 4.18
N VAL A 162 3.09 -2.74 4.19
CA VAL A 162 2.87 -4.18 4.39
C VAL A 162 4.02 -4.78 5.19
N LEU A 163 3.76 -5.93 5.82
CA LEU A 163 4.76 -6.70 6.55
C LEU A 163 4.95 -8.09 5.93
N PHE A 164 6.19 -8.51 5.80
CA PHE A 164 6.58 -9.90 5.45
C PHE A 164 7.53 -10.46 6.52
N ASN A 165 7.78 -11.77 6.52
CA ASN A 165 8.63 -12.39 7.54
C ASN A 165 10.06 -11.82 7.46
N GLY A 166 10.50 -11.13 8.51
CA GLY A 166 11.87 -10.61 8.61
C GLY A 166 12.68 -11.26 9.71
N GLY A 167 12.18 -12.35 10.30
CA GLY A 167 12.84 -12.97 11.44
C GLY A 167 12.71 -12.16 12.73
N ASN A 168 13.53 -12.51 13.71
CA ASN A 168 13.36 -12.07 15.09
C ASN A 168 14.71 -11.90 15.79
N VAL A 169 14.72 -11.19 16.92
CA VAL A 169 15.89 -10.98 17.78
C VAL A 169 15.84 -11.97 18.93
N ALA A 170 16.98 -12.53 19.33
CA ALA A 170 17.08 -13.33 20.54
C ALA A 170 17.41 -12.42 21.73
N SER A 171 16.76 -12.64 22.87
CA SER A 171 17.05 -11.95 24.13
C SER A 171 16.93 -12.84 25.35
N ASN A 172 17.82 -12.65 26.32
CA ASN A 172 17.74 -13.21 27.68
C ASN A 172 17.16 -12.19 28.70
N GLY A 173 16.60 -11.08 28.21
CA GLY A 173 16.09 -9.96 29.01
C GLY A 173 17.11 -8.86 29.34
N THR A 174 18.40 -9.09 29.06
CA THR A 174 19.47 -8.07 29.20
C THR A 174 20.22 -7.84 27.90
N ASP A 175 20.57 -8.92 27.20
CA ASP A 175 21.28 -8.90 25.93
C ASP A 175 20.31 -9.06 24.75
N TYR A 176 20.70 -8.52 23.60
CA TYR A 176 19.97 -8.61 22.34
C TYR A 176 20.91 -8.99 21.22
N ASP A 177 20.63 -10.08 20.50
CA ASP A 177 21.50 -10.53 19.41
C ASP A 177 20.72 -11.12 18.23
N ALA A 178 21.38 -11.13 17.08
CA ALA A 178 20.91 -11.83 15.90
C ALA A 178 21.11 -13.35 16.07
N CYS A 179 20.05 -14.12 15.83
CA CYS A 179 20.09 -15.58 15.89
C CYS A 179 19.78 -16.18 14.52
N SER A 180 20.60 -17.14 14.08
CA SER A 180 20.40 -17.84 12.80
C SER A 180 19.08 -18.61 12.75
N ASP A 181 18.63 -19.15 13.88
CA ASP A 181 17.39 -19.93 13.96
C ASP A 181 16.16 -19.03 13.80
N LEU A 182 16.31 -17.76 14.16
CA LEU A 182 15.29 -16.72 14.00
C LEU A 182 15.43 -15.97 12.67
N SER A 183 16.31 -16.41 11.77
CA SER A 183 16.53 -15.82 10.44
C SER A 183 16.00 -16.73 9.33
N LEU A 184 15.86 -16.20 8.12
CA LEU A 184 15.41 -16.96 6.94
C LEU A 184 16.59 -17.57 6.20
N LEU A 185 16.43 -18.78 5.67
CA LEU A 185 17.43 -19.44 4.83
C LEU A 185 17.51 -18.77 3.45
N THR A 186 18.73 -18.54 2.95
CA THR A 186 18.99 -17.98 1.62
C THR A 186 20.23 -18.59 0.98
N THR A 187 20.47 -18.29 -0.30
CA THR A 187 21.71 -18.66 -1.01
C THR A 187 22.87 -17.76 -0.59
N ASN A 188 24.07 -18.34 -0.49
CA ASN A 188 25.27 -17.55 -0.21
C ASN A 188 25.80 -16.87 -1.49
N TYR A 189 26.38 -15.68 -1.34
CA TYR A 189 27.03 -14.97 -2.45
C TYR A 189 28.33 -15.65 -2.95
N GLN A 190 28.90 -16.56 -2.16
CA GLN A 190 30.07 -17.39 -2.50
C GLN A 190 29.70 -18.89 -2.45
N PRO A 191 28.94 -19.40 -3.44
CA PRO A 191 28.42 -20.77 -3.42
C PRO A 191 29.52 -21.84 -3.37
N LEU A 192 30.73 -21.53 -3.87
CA LEU A 192 31.89 -22.44 -3.79
C LEU A 192 32.46 -22.59 -2.37
N ARG A 193 32.16 -21.69 -1.44
CA ARG A 193 32.60 -21.76 -0.03
C ARG A 193 31.51 -22.32 0.88
N LYS A 194 30.27 -21.88 0.69
CA LYS A 194 29.11 -22.29 1.46
C LYS A 194 27.89 -22.16 0.55
N LEU A 195 27.03 -23.17 0.49
CA LEU A 195 25.85 -23.11 -0.40
C LEU A 195 24.78 -22.15 0.13
N PHE A 196 24.51 -22.20 1.43
CA PHE A 196 23.42 -21.45 2.07
C PHE A 196 23.93 -20.49 3.14
N SER A 197 23.15 -19.45 3.40
CA SER A 197 23.34 -18.49 4.48
C SER A 197 21.98 -18.16 5.10
N THR A 198 21.98 -17.24 6.05
CA THR A 198 20.76 -16.63 6.56
C THR A 198 20.62 -15.19 6.07
N ILE A 199 19.37 -14.71 6.01
CA ILE A 199 18.98 -13.33 5.79
C ILE A 199 17.84 -12.99 6.76
N TRP A 200 17.78 -11.75 7.23
CA TRP A 200 16.79 -11.31 8.21
C TRP A 200 16.45 -9.83 7.98
N ALA A 201 15.65 -9.30 8.88
CA ALA A 201 15.15 -7.93 8.92
C ALA A 201 14.34 -7.54 7.67
N THR A 202 14.18 -6.23 7.44
CA THR A 202 13.32 -5.72 6.37
C THR A 202 13.84 -6.05 4.97
N SER A 203 15.13 -6.36 4.81
CA SER A 203 15.69 -6.84 3.54
C SER A 203 15.12 -8.21 3.13
N ALA A 204 15.02 -9.15 4.07
CA ALA A 204 14.38 -10.46 3.83
C ALA A 204 12.89 -10.32 3.51
N ALA A 205 12.20 -9.43 4.23
CA ALA A 205 10.80 -9.11 4.00
C ALA A 205 10.56 -8.51 2.59
N THR A 206 11.44 -7.59 2.17
CA THR A 206 11.37 -6.93 0.84
C THR A 206 11.55 -7.91 -0.31
N ALA A 207 12.46 -8.87 -0.17
CA ALA A 207 12.65 -9.91 -1.18
C ALA A 207 11.39 -10.77 -1.37
N GLN A 208 10.71 -11.13 -0.27
CA GLN A 208 9.44 -11.86 -0.32
C GLN A 208 8.31 -11.03 -0.92
N ALA A 209 8.23 -9.74 -0.59
CA ALA A 209 7.26 -8.83 -1.19
C ALA A 209 7.47 -8.68 -2.70
N ALA A 210 8.72 -8.58 -3.17
CA ALA A 210 9.02 -8.56 -4.59
C ALA A 210 8.63 -9.86 -5.29
N TYR A 211 8.88 -11.02 -4.64
CA TYR A 211 8.43 -12.32 -5.14
C TYR A 211 6.90 -12.42 -5.21
N PHE A 212 6.18 -11.93 -4.19
CA PHE A 212 4.72 -11.85 -4.19
C PHE A 212 4.19 -11.06 -5.39
N CYS A 213 4.76 -9.87 -5.66
CA CYS A 213 4.41 -9.08 -6.84
C CYS A 213 4.72 -9.81 -8.15
N ALA A 214 5.85 -10.52 -8.23
CA ALA A 214 6.21 -11.30 -9.42
C ALA A 214 5.20 -12.44 -9.66
N GLN A 215 4.71 -13.09 -8.60
CA GLN A 215 3.65 -14.09 -8.70
C GLN A 215 2.32 -13.48 -9.18
N LEU A 216 1.96 -12.27 -8.69
CA LEU A 216 0.79 -11.55 -9.20
C LEU A 216 0.90 -11.22 -10.69
N LEU A 217 2.05 -10.74 -11.14
CA LEU A 217 2.29 -10.41 -12.55
C LEU A 217 2.41 -11.67 -13.43
N SER A 218 2.79 -12.81 -12.85
CA SER A 218 2.75 -14.09 -13.55
C SER A 218 1.32 -14.59 -13.74
N GLU A 219 0.46 -14.40 -12.74
CA GLU A 219 -0.94 -14.80 -12.79
C GLU A 219 -1.79 -13.86 -13.66
N TYR A 220 -1.51 -12.55 -13.58
CA TYR A 220 -2.18 -11.51 -14.35
C TYR A 220 -1.16 -10.66 -15.12
N PRO A 221 -0.68 -11.12 -16.29
CA PRO A 221 0.37 -10.43 -17.04
C PRO A 221 0.03 -8.99 -17.47
N ASP A 222 -1.25 -8.68 -17.64
CA ASP A 222 -1.73 -7.42 -18.20
C ASP A 222 -2.13 -6.37 -17.14
N ILE A 223 -1.97 -6.67 -15.83
CA ILE A 223 -2.30 -5.69 -14.79
C ILE A 223 -1.24 -4.60 -14.70
N TRP A 224 -1.67 -3.39 -14.38
CA TRP A 224 -0.78 -2.26 -14.17
C TRP A 224 -0.01 -2.39 -12.85
N PRO A 225 1.17 -1.74 -12.74
CA PRO A 225 1.90 -1.62 -11.47
C PRO A 225 1.03 -1.14 -10.31
N GLU A 226 0.14 -0.18 -10.56
CA GLU A 226 -0.82 0.35 -9.58
C GLU A 226 -1.77 -0.75 -9.09
N THR A 227 -2.18 -1.67 -9.96
CA THR A 227 -3.05 -2.80 -9.63
C THR A 227 -2.32 -3.88 -8.83
N ALA A 228 -1.10 -4.24 -9.22
CA ALA A 228 -0.28 -5.17 -8.44
C ALA A 228 -0.03 -4.65 -7.00
N ARG A 229 0.28 -3.35 -6.88
CA ARG A 229 0.37 -2.65 -5.59
C ARG A 229 -0.94 -2.69 -4.81
N ALA A 230 -2.06 -2.39 -5.47
CA ALA A 230 -3.37 -2.41 -4.83
C ALA A 230 -3.72 -3.83 -4.33
N LEU A 231 -3.54 -4.88 -5.13
CA LEU A 231 -3.87 -6.26 -4.77
C LEU A 231 -3.07 -6.76 -3.57
N MET A 232 -1.76 -6.49 -3.52
CA MET A 232 -0.93 -6.84 -2.36
C MET A 232 -1.50 -6.22 -1.08
N ILE A 233 -1.73 -4.90 -1.08
CA ILE A 233 -2.21 -4.15 0.08
C ILE A 233 -3.67 -4.51 0.42
N HIS A 234 -4.49 -4.79 -0.59
CA HIS A 234 -5.89 -5.20 -0.44
C HIS A 234 -6.00 -6.58 0.21
N SER A 235 -5.09 -7.49 -0.11
CA SER A 235 -5.04 -8.82 0.51
C SER A 235 -4.60 -8.80 1.97
N ALA A 236 -3.90 -7.74 2.40
CA ALA A 236 -3.29 -7.66 3.71
C ALA A 236 -4.29 -7.61 4.88
N ARG A 237 -3.93 -8.26 5.99
CA ARG A 237 -4.69 -8.28 7.25
C ARG A 237 -3.75 -8.20 8.45
N TRP A 238 -4.19 -7.52 9.51
CA TRP A 238 -3.50 -7.56 10.80
C TRP A 238 -3.81 -8.88 11.53
N THR A 239 -2.80 -9.44 12.17
CA THR A 239 -2.94 -10.57 13.10
C THR A 239 -3.60 -10.10 14.40
N GLN A 240 -3.97 -11.04 15.27
CA GLN A 240 -4.51 -10.68 16.59
C GLN A 240 -3.40 -10.12 17.48
N GLU A 241 -2.18 -10.63 17.31
CA GLU A 241 -0.98 -10.25 18.03
C GLU A 241 -0.61 -8.79 17.71
N MET A 242 -0.62 -8.38 16.43
CA MET A 242 -0.43 -6.97 16.04
C MET A 242 -1.48 -6.05 16.65
N LYS A 243 -2.76 -6.47 16.67
CA LYS A 243 -3.84 -5.69 17.26
C LYS A 243 -3.67 -5.56 18.78
N ALA A 244 -3.33 -6.64 19.46
CA ALA A 244 -3.04 -6.64 20.89
C ALA A 244 -1.85 -5.73 21.22
N GLN A 245 -0.84 -5.70 20.35
CA GLN A 245 0.38 -4.92 20.52
C GLN A 245 0.15 -3.41 20.35
N PHE A 246 -0.62 -2.98 19.34
CA PHE A 246 -0.70 -1.56 18.96
C PHE A 246 -2.11 -0.94 18.92
N CYS A 247 -3.17 -1.73 19.06
CA CYS A 247 -4.55 -1.26 19.01
C CYS A 247 -5.29 -1.42 20.35
N THR A 248 -4.62 -1.06 21.44
CA THR A 248 -5.16 -1.16 22.82
C THR A 248 -6.39 -0.26 23.07
N ASP A 249 -6.50 0.85 22.34
CA ASP A 249 -7.67 1.74 22.29
C ASP A 249 -8.22 1.71 20.85
N ASP A 250 -9.32 0.97 20.61
CA ASP A 250 -9.92 0.79 19.27
C ASP A 250 -10.67 2.04 18.76
N SER A 251 -9.98 3.18 18.76
CA SER A 251 -10.43 4.45 18.20
C SER A 251 -9.61 4.84 16.97
N LYS A 252 -10.28 5.47 16.00
CA LYS A 252 -9.65 6.01 14.78
C LYS A 252 -8.53 7.01 15.10
N SER A 253 -8.63 7.71 16.22
CA SER A 253 -7.70 8.78 16.59
C SER A 253 -6.53 8.32 17.45
N LYS A 254 -6.47 7.06 17.88
CA LYS A 254 -5.35 6.48 18.64
C LYS A 254 -5.00 5.07 18.16
N GLY A 255 -5.52 4.00 18.75
CA GLY A 255 -5.00 2.64 18.52
C GLY A 255 -5.11 2.16 17.08
N ARG A 256 -6.19 2.47 16.35
CA ARG A 256 -6.27 2.12 14.91
C ARG A 256 -5.21 2.84 14.08
N ARG A 257 -4.91 4.10 14.44
CA ARG A 257 -3.86 4.87 13.75
C ARG A 257 -2.48 4.34 14.13
N ASP A 258 -2.25 4.03 15.39
CA ASP A 258 -0.97 3.51 15.87
C ASP A 258 -0.69 2.15 15.21
N LEU A 259 -1.66 1.23 15.19
CA LEU A 259 -1.60 -0.02 14.44
C LEU A 259 -1.29 0.18 12.95
N LEU A 260 -1.97 1.13 12.31
CA LEU A 260 -1.72 1.45 10.90
C LEU A 260 -0.31 2.02 10.66
N ARG A 261 0.22 2.82 11.59
CA ARG A 261 1.53 3.47 11.49
C ARG A 261 2.70 2.56 11.86
N THR A 262 2.46 1.49 12.63
CA THR A 262 3.45 0.45 12.93
C THR A 262 3.41 -0.69 11.93
N CYS A 263 2.24 -1.26 11.70
CA CYS A 263 2.07 -2.50 10.95
C CYS A 263 1.55 -2.30 9.52
N GLY A 264 1.39 -1.07 9.06
CA GLY A 264 0.79 -0.78 7.76
C GLY A 264 -0.61 -1.37 7.66
N TYR A 265 -0.91 -1.99 6.53
CA TYR A 265 -2.14 -2.75 6.29
C TYR A 265 -2.05 -4.23 6.75
N GLY A 266 -0.94 -4.62 7.37
CA GLY A 266 -0.69 -5.96 7.91
C GLY A 266 0.03 -6.89 6.91
N MET A 267 -0.25 -8.18 7.04
CA MET A 267 0.39 -9.26 6.28
C MET A 267 -0.39 -9.58 5.00
N PRO A 268 0.19 -9.38 3.80
CA PRO A 268 -0.41 -9.79 2.54
C PRO A 268 -0.64 -11.30 2.46
N ASN A 269 -1.64 -11.72 1.68
CA ASN A 269 -1.94 -13.12 1.44
C ASN A 269 -2.15 -13.36 -0.06
N LEU A 270 -1.28 -14.15 -0.67
CA LEU A 270 -1.24 -14.31 -2.12
C LEU A 270 -2.51 -14.99 -2.65
N ALA A 271 -2.98 -16.02 -1.95
CA ALA A 271 -4.21 -16.71 -2.32
C ALA A 271 -5.41 -15.75 -2.33
N ARG A 272 -5.50 -14.84 -1.36
CA ARG A 272 -6.55 -13.79 -1.33
C ARG A 272 -6.35 -12.69 -2.37
N ALA A 273 -5.11 -12.45 -2.81
CA ALA A 273 -4.81 -11.45 -3.84
C ALA A 273 -5.15 -11.97 -5.24
N ILE A 274 -4.92 -13.26 -5.49
CA ILE A 274 -5.21 -13.96 -6.76
C ILE A 274 -6.67 -14.44 -6.78
N GLN A 275 -7.07 -15.27 -5.83
CA GLN A 275 -8.32 -16.01 -5.94
C GLN A 275 -9.53 -15.17 -5.52
N CYS A 276 -10.58 -15.24 -6.32
CA CYS A 276 -11.94 -15.03 -5.85
C CYS A 276 -12.46 -16.36 -5.30
N MET A 277 -12.77 -16.42 -4.00
CA MET A 277 -13.53 -17.53 -3.42
C MET A 277 -15.03 -17.24 -3.58
N ASN A 278 -15.87 -18.28 -3.51
CA ASN A 278 -17.33 -18.11 -3.61
C ASN A 278 -17.86 -17.02 -2.64
N ASN A 279 -17.31 -16.98 -1.43
CA ASN A 279 -17.67 -16.02 -0.40
C ASN A 279 -16.78 -14.76 -0.35
N SER A 280 -15.81 -14.60 -1.27
CA SER A 280 -14.93 -13.43 -1.33
C SER A 280 -14.47 -13.13 -2.75
N VAL A 281 -15.02 -12.07 -3.34
CA VAL A 281 -14.77 -11.70 -4.74
C VAL A 281 -13.99 -10.39 -4.79
N ASN A 282 -12.87 -10.36 -5.52
CA ASN A 282 -12.13 -9.15 -5.84
C ASN A 282 -12.56 -8.65 -7.22
N MET A 283 -13.06 -7.41 -7.30
CA MET A 283 -13.27 -6.72 -8.56
C MET A 283 -12.18 -5.66 -8.73
N VAL A 284 -11.61 -5.61 -9.93
CA VAL A 284 -10.51 -4.70 -10.26
C VAL A 284 -10.95 -3.78 -11.38
N ILE A 285 -10.79 -2.48 -11.17
CA ILE A 285 -11.05 -1.43 -12.16
C ILE A 285 -9.75 -0.67 -12.40
N GLN A 286 -9.29 -0.65 -13.65
CA GLN A 286 -8.18 0.18 -14.12
C GLN A 286 -8.75 1.32 -14.96
N GLY A 287 -8.37 2.56 -14.65
CA GLY A 287 -8.90 3.73 -15.35
C GLY A 287 -7.92 4.88 -15.41
N GLU A 288 -8.14 5.77 -16.38
CA GLU A 288 -7.42 7.04 -16.52
C GLU A 288 -8.39 8.20 -16.32
N LEU A 289 -7.97 9.20 -15.55
CA LEU A 289 -8.76 10.39 -15.19
C LEU A 289 -7.92 11.65 -15.48
N GLN A 290 -8.52 12.69 -16.08
CA GLN A 290 -7.95 14.03 -16.11
C GLN A 290 -8.42 14.85 -14.90
N PRO A 291 -7.58 15.07 -13.88
CA PRO A 291 -8.02 15.65 -12.62
C PRO A 291 -8.42 17.14 -12.73
N PHE A 292 -7.79 17.88 -13.64
CA PHE A 292 -7.90 19.34 -13.70
C PHE A 292 -8.11 19.85 -15.13
N ASP A 293 -8.60 21.09 -15.22
CA ASP A 293 -8.57 21.92 -16.43
C ASP A 293 -8.14 23.34 -16.01
N LYS A 294 -6.87 23.66 -16.23
CA LYS A 294 -6.22 24.85 -15.68
C LYS A 294 -6.40 24.96 -14.16
N ASN A 295 -7.16 25.96 -13.71
CA ASN A 295 -7.38 26.29 -12.30
C ASN A 295 -8.64 25.64 -11.71
N SER A 296 -9.35 24.80 -12.47
CA SER A 296 -10.56 24.10 -12.01
C SER A 296 -10.32 22.59 -11.86
N MET A 297 -11.21 21.97 -11.09
CA MET A 297 -11.38 20.52 -11.08
C MET A 297 -12.10 20.09 -12.36
N HIS A 298 -11.77 18.93 -12.92
CA HIS A 298 -12.35 18.48 -14.20
C HIS A 298 -13.15 17.18 -14.06
N GLU A 299 -12.52 16.01 -14.17
CA GLU A 299 -13.24 14.73 -14.18
C GLU A 299 -13.44 14.12 -12.78
N MET A 300 -14.49 13.32 -12.64
CA MET A 300 -14.66 12.30 -11.60
C MET A 300 -15.26 11.05 -12.23
N HIS A 301 -14.89 9.86 -11.74
CA HIS A 301 -15.45 8.60 -12.23
C HIS A 301 -16.48 8.07 -11.24
N LEU A 302 -17.63 7.64 -11.74
CA LEU A 302 -18.65 6.92 -10.97
C LEU A 302 -18.75 5.49 -11.49
N HIS A 303 -18.35 4.54 -10.65
CA HIS A 303 -18.39 3.11 -10.96
C HIS A 303 -19.65 2.50 -10.36
N THR A 304 -20.46 1.88 -11.21
CA THR A 304 -21.55 1.01 -10.77
C THR A 304 -21.01 -0.40 -10.60
N LEU A 305 -21.08 -0.90 -9.37
CA LEU A 305 -20.63 -2.23 -9.05
C LEU A 305 -21.69 -3.27 -9.45
N PRO A 306 -21.26 -4.42 -10.00
CA PRO A 306 -22.13 -5.53 -10.36
C PRO A 306 -22.60 -6.29 -9.10
N TRP A 307 -23.29 -5.63 -8.18
CA TRP A 307 -23.68 -6.25 -6.91
C TRP A 307 -24.66 -7.41 -7.10
N PRO A 308 -24.46 -8.53 -6.39
CA PRO A 308 -25.41 -9.63 -6.39
C PRO A 308 -26.59 -9.25 -5.45
N LYS A 309 -27.42 -8.29 -5.88
CA LYS A 309 -28.45 -7.67 -5.04
C LYS A 309 -29.38 -8.70 -4.41
N GLU A 310 -29.90 -9.63 -5.20
CA GLU A 310 -30.81 -10.68 -4.72
C GLU A 310 -30.16 -11.56 -3.65
N VAL A 311 -28.90 -11.97 -3.86
CA VAL A 311 -28.14 -12.77 -2.89
C VAL A 311 -27.93 -11.98 -1.61
N LEU A 312 -27.46 -10.72 -1.71
CA LEU A 312 -27.25 -9.86 -0.55
C LEU A 312 -28.55 -9.61 0.22
N SER A 313 -29.65 -9.31 -0.47
CA SER A 313 -30.95 -9.12 0.16
C SER A 313 -31.44 -10.39 0.88
N SER A 314 -31.17 -11.59 0.32
CA SER A 314 -31.54 -12.86 0.95
C SER A 314 -30.79 -13.16 2.27
N LEU A 315 -29.61 -12.56 2.45
CA LEU A 315 -28.79 -12.72 3.65
C LEU A 315 -29.24 -11.82 4.82
N GLY A 316 -30.17 -10.89 4.59
CA GLY A 316 -30.75 -10.06 5.65
C GLY A 316 -29.71 -9.25 6.43
N GLU A 317 -29.72 -9.40 7.74
CA GLU A 317 -28.84 -8.71 8.68
C GLU A 317 -27.44 -9.32 8.82
N THR A 318 -27.08 -10.29 7.97
CA THR A 318 -25.74 -10.88 7.99
C THR A 318 -24.69 -9.79 7.75
N PRO A 319 -23.68 -9.64 8.64
CA PRO A 319 -22.64 -8.66 8.44
C PRO A 319 -21.76 -9.05 7.25
N VAL A 320 -21.56 -8.12 6.32
CA VAL A 320 -20.70 -8.26 5.14
C VAL A 320 -19.62 -7.20 5.21
N THR A 321 -18.37 -7.62 5.02
CA THR A 321 -17.24 -6.70 4.93
C THR A 321 -17.10 -6.19 3.50
N LEU A 322 -17.16 -4.87 3.34
CA LEU A 322 -16.78 -4.17 2.11
C LEU A 322 -15.37 -3.59 2.31
N LYS A 323 -14.40 -4.03 1.49
CA LYS A 323 -13.04 -3.45 1.47
C LYS A 323 -12.81 -2.75 0.13
N LEU A 324 -12.21 -1.55 0.17
CA LEU A 324 -11.79 -0.81 -1.01
C LEU A 324 -10.31 -0.47 -0.90
N THR A 325 -9.59 -0.57 -2.01
CA THR A 325 -8.21 -0.11 -2.15
C THR A 325 -8.04 0.66 -3.45
N LEU A 326 -7.71 1.95 -3.34
CA LEU A 326 -7.42 2.84 -4.47
C LEU A 326 -5.91 3.10 -4.53
N SER A 327 -5.27 2.75 -5.64
CA SER A 327 -3.84 2.97 -5.90
C SER A 327 -3.65 3.83 -7.14
N TYR A 328 -2.73 4.78 -7.08
CA TYR A 328 -2.31 5.63 -8.21
C TYR A 328 -0.87 6.09 -7.99
N PHE A 329 -0.20 6.57 -9.04
CA PHE A 329 1.15 7.12 -8.94
C PHE A 329 1.14 8.62 -9.17
N ILE A 330 1.70 9.37 -8.22
CA ILE A 330 1.84 10.83 -8.30
C ILE A 330 3.15 11.19 -9.01
N GLU A 331 3.17 12.31 -9.72
CA GLU A 331 4.44 12.95 -10.09
C GLU A 331 4.87 13.83 -8.91
N PRO A 332 6.12 13.70 -8.41
CA PRO A 332 6.63 14.58 -7.37
C PRO A 332 6.83 16.00 -7.90
N GLY A 333 6.66 16.99 -7.03
CA GLY A 333 6.75 18.40 -7.42
C GLY A 333 8.18 18.80 -7.75
N PRO A 334 8.42 19.59 -8.82
CA PRO A 334 9.76 20.00 -9.20
C PRO A 334 10.35 20.93 -8.12
N GLY A 335 11.49 20.52 -7.56
CA GLY A 335 12.25 21.23 -6.52
C GLY A 335 11.70 21.04 -5.10
N GLU A 336 12.61 20.92 -4.13
CA GLU A 336 12.29 20.75 -2.70
C GLU A 336 11.73 22.02 -2.04
N VAL A 337 11.97 23.20 -2.65
CA VAL A 337 11.58 24.50 -2.10
C VAL A 337 10.05 24.60 -2.03
N GLY A 338 9.51 24.30 -0.85
CA GLY A 338 8.08 24.44 -0.55
C GLY A 338 7.32 23.15 -0.24
N TRP A 339 7.96 21.98 -0.11
CA TRP A 339 7.28 20.73 0.33
C TRP A 339 6.74 20.77 1.78
N LYS A 340 6.84 21.92 2.47
CA LYS A 340 6.18 22.16 3.75
C LYS A 340 4.64 22.10 3.64
N ASP A 341 4.06 22.16 2.45
CA ASP A 341 2.63 21.91 2.22
C ASP A 341 2.46 20.59 1.43
N LYS A 342 1.57 19.71 1.92
CA LYS A 342 1.29 18.43 1.27
C LYS A 342 0.73 18.59 -0.14
N TYR A 343 0.12 19.72 -0.48
CA TYR A 343 -0.41 19.97 -1.83
C TYR A 343 0.67 20.36 -2.84
N ARG A 344 1.88 20.68 -2.37
CA ARG A 344 2.99 21.10 -3.22
C ARG A 344 3.89 19.96 -3.67
N TYR A 345 3.69 18.76 -3.13
CA TYR A 345 4.45 17.57 -3.48
C TYR A 345 3.79 16.70 -4.56
N PRO A 346 2.55 16.18 -4.41
CA PRO A 346 1.94 15.33 -5.43
C PRO A 346 1.35 16.15 -6.58
N SER A 347 1.39 15.60 -7.79
CA SER A 347 0.75 16.15 -8.98
C SER A 347 -0.74 16.41 -8.77
N CYS A 348 -1.43 15.41 -8.25
CA CYS A 348 -2.79 15.45 -7.74
C CYS A 348 -2.93 14.39 -6.64
N GLY A 349 -4.02 14.45 -5.88
CA GLY A 349 -4.47 13.29 -5.10
C GLY A 349 -5.74 12.71 -5.71
N LEU A 350 -5.99 11.43 -5.50
CA LEU A 350 -7.28 10.79 -5.79
C LEU A 350 -7.89 10.28 -4.50
N ARG A 351 -9.22 10.33 -4.39
CA ARG A 351 -9.98 9.84 -3.24
C ARG A 351 -11.13 8.98 -3.73
N PHE A 352 -11.60 8.11 -2.85
CA PHE A 352 -12.83 7.37 -3.10
C PHE A 352 -13.87 7.65 -2.02
N ASP A 353 -15.12 7.47 -2.42
CA ASP A 353 -16.25 7.35 -1.51
C ASP A 353 -17.32 6.45 -2.10
N VAL A 354 -18.19 5.95 -1.24
CA VAL A 354 -19.27 5.02 -1.61
C VAL A 354 -20.60 5.71 -1.29
N ILE A 355 -21.61 5.47 -2.13
CA ILE A 355 -22.97 5.92 -1.87
C ILE A 355 -23.50 5.34 -0.55
N ASN A 356 -24.37 6.08 0.14
CA ASN A 356 -25.07 5.56 1.31
C ASN A 356 -26.35 4.82 0.89
N SER A 357 -26.82 3.88 1.69
CA SER A 357 -28.04 3.10 1.41
C SER A 357 -29.31 3.96 1.28
N ASN A 358 -29.32 5.14 1.88
CA ASN A 358 -30.43 6.09 1.88
C ASN A 358 -30.18 7.33 0.98
N GLU A 359 -29.17 7.28 0.11
CA GLU A 359 -28.75 8.41 -0.73
C GLU A 359 -29.08 8.14 -2.21
N THR A 360 -29.62 9.15 -2.90
CA THR A 360 -29.87 9.07 -4.34
C THR A 360 -28.55 9.25 -5.12
N LYS A 361 -28.51 8.79 -6.37
CA LYS A 361 -27.33 9.00 -7.24
C LYS A 361 -27.02 10.48 -7.42
N GLU A 362 -28.03 11.31 -7.59
CA GLU A 362 -27.91 12.76 -7.77
C GLU A 362 -27.35 13.44 -6.51
N ASP A 363 -27.84 13.05 -5.33
CA ASP A 363 -27.35 13.61 -4.07
C ASP A 363 -25.94 13.15 -3.75
N PHE A 364 -25.61 11.89 -4.07
CA PHE A 364 -24.24 11.39 -4.02
C PHE A 364 -23.29 12.21 -4.88
N GLN A 365 -23.67 12.47 -6.14
CA GLN A 365 -22.88 13.32 -7.04
C GLN A 365 -22.69 14.73 -6.50
N LYS A 366 -23.74 15.36 -5.95
CA LYS A 366 -23.62 16.68 -5.30
C LYS A 366 -22.64 16.63 -4.13
N ARG A 367 -22.74 15.61 -3.27
CA ARG A 367 -21.86 15.41 -2.11
C ARG A 367 -20.39 15.30 -2.54
N ILE A 368 -20.10 14.55 -3.61
CA ILE A 368 -18.73 14.41 -4.14
C ILE A 368 -18.25 15.71 -4.78
N ASN A 369 -19.10 16.42 -5.53
CA ASN A 369 -18.75 17.71 -6.13
C ASN A 369 -18.37 18.76 -5.06
N VAL A 370 -19.06 18.79 -3.91
CA VAL A 370 -18.69 19.65 -2.77
C VAL A 370 -17.31 19.26 -2.23
N LYS A 371 -17.05 17.96 -2.03
CA LYS A 371 -15.74 17.47 -1.57
C LYS A 371 -14.61 17.83 -2.54
N MET A 372 -14.83 17.75 -3.84
CA MET A 372 -13.84 18.08 -4.88
C MET A 372 -13.45 19.55 -4.86
N ARG A 373 -14.40 20.47 -4.64
CA ARG A 373 -14.13 21.92 -4.63
C ARG A 373 -13.34 22.36 -3.40
N GLY A 374 -13.38 21.58 -2.32
CA GLY A 374 -12.78 21.96 -1.04
C GLY A 374 -13.54 23.11 -0.34
N ASP A 375 -14.69 23.50 -0.88
CA ASP A 375 -15.58 24.49 -0.30
C ASP A 375 -16.21 23.90 0.98
N ASN A 376 -15.88 24.52 2.11
CA ASN A 376 -16.39 24.28 3.46
C ASN A 376 -16.05 22.96 4.19
N LYS A 377 -15.09 23.06 5.12
CA LYS A 377 -15.00 22.19 6.32
C LYS A 377 -16.20 22.30 7.29
N LYS A 378 -17.13 23.23 7.04
CA LYS A 378 -18.31 23.51 7.88
C LYS A 378 -19.64 23.10 7.26
N ASP A 379 -19.66 22.65 6.00
CA ASP A 379 -20.88 22.19 5.37
C ASP A 379 -21.03 20.70 5.66
N LYS A 380 -21.65 20.42 6.81
CA LYS A 380 -22.28 19.12 7.03
C LYS A 380 -23.52 19.13 6.15
N GLY A 381 -23.38 18.77 4.88
CA GLY A 381 -24.56 18.40 4.10
C GLY A 381 -25.37 17.42 4.94
N ASP A 382 -26.67 17.67 5.09
CA ASP A 382 -27.59 17.06 6.07
C ASP A 382 -27.80 15.53 5.93
N GLY A 383 -26.88 14.81 5.29
CA GLY A 383 -26.73 13.37 5.41
C GLY A 383 -25.58 13.04 6.35
N THR A 384 -25.77 12.08 7.26
CA THR A 384 -24.64 11.41 7.91
C THR A 384 -23.72 10.94 6.79
N SER A 385 -22.55 11.55 6.65
CA SER A 385 -21.74 11.49 5.43
C SER A 385 -21.15 10.11 5.10
N GLY A 386 -21.66 9.03 5.71
CA GLY A 386 -21.12 7.67 5.66
C GLY A 386 -19.68 7.57 6.18
N SER A 387 -19.03 8.69 6.50
CA SER A 387 -17.61 8.76 6.84
C SER A 387 -17.29 8.02 8.15
N ASP A 388 -18.29 7.88 9.02
CA ASP A 388 -18.17 7.15 10.27
C ASP A 388 -18.16 5.62 10.11
N ARG A 389 -18.70 5.08 9.00
CA ARG A 389 -18.79 3.61 8.78
C ARG A 389 -17.44 2.94 8.54
N TRP A 390 -16.47 3.70 8.04
CA TRP A 390 -15.14 3.21 7.73
C TRP A 390 -14.32 2.90 8.99
N TYR A 391 -13.59 1.78 9.00
CA TYR A 391 -12.77 1.36 10.12
C TYR A 391 -11.64 2.35 10.41
N LEU A 392 -10.87 2.75 9.40
CA LEU A 392 -9.78 3.72 9.55
C LEU A 392 -10.27 5.17 9.46
N GLY A 393 -11.16 5.44 8.51
CA GLY A 393 -11.69 6.76 8.22
C GLY A 393 -10.71 7.66 7.45
N SER A 394 -11.26 8.71 6.82
CA SER A 394 -10.52 9.61 5.92
C SER A 394 -9.28 10.24 6.55
N ASN A 395 -9.33 10.60 7.83
CA ASN A 395 -8.19 11.23 8.53
C ASN A 395 -6.94 10.33 8.60
N ASN A 396 -7.09 9.01 8.54
CA ASN A 396 -5.98 8.06 8.50
C ASN A 396 -5.72 7.54 7.09
N ARG A 397 -6.79 7.28 6.32
CA ARG A 397 -6.74 6.68 4.99
C ARG A 397 -6.21 7.64 3.91
N ASP A 398 -6.61 8.90 3.94
CA ASP A 398 -6.47 9.85 2.83
C ASP A 398 -5.09 10.55 2.79
N VAL A 399 -4.02 9.77 2.97
CA VAL A 399 -2.61 10.21 2.95
C VAL A 399 -1.80 9.36 1.97
N GLY A 400 -0.86 9.98 1.25
CA GLY A 400 -0.12 9.28 0.18
C GLY A 400 -0.92 9.04 -1.10
N SER A 401 -0.50 8.04 -1.88
CA SER A 401 -1.09 7.64 -3.18
C SER A 401 -1.68 6.22 -3.19
N ILE A 402 -1.83 5.60 -2.02
CA ILE A 402 -2.58 4.36 -1.80
C ILE A 402 -3.56 4.58 -0.64
N HIS A 403 -4.81 4.19 -0.85
CA HIS A 403 -5.87 4.35 0.13
C HIS A 403 -6.60 3.03 0.27
N SER A 404 -6.42 2.33 1.39
CA SER A 404 -7.19 1.12 1.71
C SER A 404 -7.98 1.29 3.00
N ASP A 405 -9.23 0.86 3.00
CA ASP A 405 -10.10 0.85 4.19
C ASP A 405 -11.22 -0.18 4.01
N PHE A 406 -11.90 -0.51 5.10
CA PHE A 406 -13.04 -1.42 5.08
C PHE A 406 -14.13 -0.95 6.04
N CYS A 407 -15.35 -1.42 5.81
CA CYS A 407 -16.46 -1.29 6.72
C CYS A 407 -17.24 -2.60 6.77
N GLU A 408 -17.98 -2.80 7.85
CA GLU A 408 -18.95 -3.89 8.00
C GLU A 408 -20.34 -3.27 7.96
N LEU A 409 -21.19 -3.80 7.09
CA LEU A 409 -22.57 -3.36 6.88
C LEU A 409 -23.46 -4.61 6.82
N SER A 410 -24.77 -4.46 7.07
CA SER A 410 -25.68 -5.58 6.80
C SER A 410 -25.75 -5.85 5.30
N ALA A 411 -26.03 -7.10 4.92
CA ALA A 411 -26.12 -7.48 3.52
C ALA A 411 -27.21 -6.69 2.77
N VAL A 412 -28.34 -6.42 3.44
CA VAL A 412 -29.44 -5.58 2.91
C VAL A 412 -29.01 -4.12 2.72
N GLU A 413 -28.28 -3.52 3.66
CA GLU A 413 -27.77 -2.16 3.47
C GLU A 413 -26.77 -2.09 2.30
N LEU A 414 -25.94 -3.12 2.17
CA LEU A 414 -24.91 -3.20 1.15
C LEU A 414 -25.46 -3.42 -0.25
N SER A 415 -26.62 -4.08 -0.40
CA SER A 415 -27.27 -4.27 -1.71
C SER A 415 -27.63 -2.95 -2.40
N GLU A 416 -27.85 -1.89 -1.61
CA GLU A 416 -28.13 -0.54 -2.11
C GLU A 416 -26.88 0.34 -2.26
N CYS A 417 -25.72 -0.09 -1.73
CA CYS A 417 -24.47 0.67 -1.79
C CYS A 417 -23.64 0.34 -3.06
N ASN A 418 -24.23 0.45 -4.26
CA ASN A 418 -23.61 -0.03 -5.51
C ASN A 418 -22.82 1.01 -6.32
N LEU A 419 -22.65 2.23 -5.82
CA LEU A 419 -21.90 3.28 -6.52
C LEU A 419 -20.65 3.67 -5.74
N ILE A 420 -19.51 3.68 -6.44
CA ILE A 420 -18.24 4.24 -5.96
C ILE A 420 -17.87 5.44 -6.80
N ALA A 421 -17.52 6.55 -6.15
CA ALA A 421 -16.88 7.68 -6.80
C ALA A 421 -15.37 7.61 -6.62
N VAL A 422 -14.61 7.84 -7.69
CA VAL A 422 -13.18 8.18 -7.65
C VAL A 422 -13.04 9.62 -8.15
N TYR A 423 -12.48 10.48 -7.31
CA TYR A 423 -12.42 11.91 -7.59
C TYR A 423 -11.08 12.53 -7.18
N PRO A 424 -10.64 13.57 -7.91
CA PRO A 424 -9.37 14.23 -7.63
C PRO A 424 -9.46 15.21 -6.46
N VAL A 425 -8.31 15.46 -5.85
CA VAL A 425 -8.04 16.55 -4.90
C VAL A 425 -6.79 17.31 -5.35
N VAL A 426 -6.68 18.55 -4.90
CA VAL A 426 -5.66 19.52 -5.33
C VAL A 426 -4.23 18.95 -5.23
N GLY A 427 -3.42 19.28 -6.24
CA GLY A 427 -1.98 19.05 -6.27
C GLY A 427 -1.29 20.05 -7.20
N TRP A 428 0.03 19.90 -7.39
CA TRP A 428 0.82 20.92 -8.08
C TRP A 428 0.50 21.07 -9.57
N TRP A 429 -0.10 20.06 -10.23
CA TRP A 429 -0.56 20.19 -11.63
C TRP A 429 -1.58 21.33 -11.79
N ARG A 430 -2.41 21.58 -10.77
CA ARG A 430 -3.37 22.69 -10.74
C ARG A 430 -2.74 23.99 -10.23
N GLU A 431 -1.98 23.91 -9.13
CA GLU A 431 -1.46 25.09 -8.43
C GLU A 431 -0.26 25.76 -9.13
N ARG A 432 0.39 25.07 -10.07
CA ARG A 432 1.54 25.56 -10.85
C ARG A 432 1.21 25.54 -12.34
N ASP A 433 0.16 26.25 -12.72
CA ASP A 433 -0.33 26.36 -14.11
C ASP A 433 0.76 26.72 -15.14
N TYR A 434 1.76 27.50 -14.75
CA TYR A 434 2.93 27.85 -15.57
C TYR A 434 3.75 26.63 -16.06
N LEU A 435 3.65 25.48 -15.39
CA LEU A 435 4.27 24.22 -15.80
C LEU A 435 3.45 23.48 -16.88
N LYS A 436 2.23 23.94 -17.19
CA LYS A 436 1.34 23.40 -18.24
C LYS A 436 1.13 21.88 -18.12
N ARG A 437 0.85 21.42 -16.90
CA ARG A 437 0.57 20.00 -16.58
C ARG A 437 -0.90 19.75 -16.20
N TYR A 438 -1.73 20.79 -16.20
CA TYR A 438 -3.13 20.70 -15.77
C TYR A 438 -4.01 19.80 -16.66
N ASP A 439 -3.60 19.52 -17.90
CA ASP A 439 -4.29 18.67 -18.87
C ASP A 439 -3.80 17.21 -18.88
N LYS A 440 -2.88 16.85 -17.98
CA LYS A 440 -2.37 15.48 -17.85
C LYS A 440 -3.42 14.54 -17.27
N LYS A 441 -3.37 13.28 -17.69
CA LYS A 441 -4.18 12.20 -17.13
C LYS A 441 -3.37 11.42 -16.10
N ILE A 442 -4.06 10.84 -15.13
CA ILE A 442 -3.49 9.94 -14.13
C ILE A 442 -4.17 8.58 -14.20
N ARG A 443 -3.37 7.51 -14.15
CA ARG A 443 -3.85 6.12 -14.00
C ARG A 443 -4.21 5.84 -12.55
N TYR A 444 -5.24 5.05 -12.35
CA TYR A 444 -5.56 4.48 -11.05
C TYR A 444 -6.07 3.05 -11.18
N SER A 445 -5.89 2.30 -10.10
CA SER A 445 -6.50 1.00 -9.87
C SER A 445 -7.40 1.08 -8.64
N LEU A 446 -8.64 0.62 -8.78
CA LEU A 446 -9.59 0.44 -7.69
C LEU A 446 -9.88 -1.05 -7.53
N VAL A 447 -9.52 -1.60 -6.37
CA VAL A 447 -9.84 -2.98 -5.97
C VAL A 447 -10.95 -2.95 -4.93
N VAL A 448 -12.00 -3.71 -5.16
CA VAL A 448 -13.19 -3.79 -4.30
C VAL A 448 -13.44 -5.25 -3.95
N SER A 449 -13.61 -5.56 -2.67
CA SER A 449 -14.02 -6.91 -2.25
C SER A 449 -15.23 -6.89 -1.35
N LEU A 450 -16.07 -7.90 -1.53
CA LEU A 450 -17.04 -8.34 -0.54
C LEU A 450 -16.53 -9.60 0.15
N SER A 451 -16.80 -9.74 1.45
CA SER A 451 -16.63 -11.01 2.14
C SER A 451 -17.71 -11.23 3.20
N THR A 452 -18.26 -12.43 3.22
CA THR A 452 -19.20 -12.89 4.26
C THR A 452 -18.51 -13.82 5.27
N PRO A 453 -18.98 -13.88 6.52
CA PRO A 453 -18.49 -14.86 7.50
C PRO A 453 -18.75 -16.31 7.08
N SER A 454 -19.89 -16.56 6.43
CA SER A 454 -20.22 -17.89 5.90
C SER A 454 -19.48 -18.17 4.58
N THR A 455 -19.06 -19.42 4.39
CA THR A 455 -18.39 -19.92 3.18
C THR A 455 -19.37 -20.51 2.17
N ASP A 456 -20.62 -20.77 2.56
CA ASP A 456 -21.65 -21.37 1.71
C ASP A 456 -22.37 -20.35 0.81
N VAL A 457 -22.03 -19.07 0.93
CA VAL A 457 -22.62 -17.99 0.11
C VAL A 457 -21.85 -17.88 -1.20
N ASP A 458 -22.57 -17.99 -2.32
CA ASP A 458 -22.03 -17.73 -3.65
C ASP A 458 -22.27 -16.27 -4.07
N LEU A 459 -21.26 -15.43 -3.87
CA LEU A 459 -21.20 -14.07 -4.39
C LEU A 459 -20.62 -14.02 -5.81
N TYR A 460 -19.83 -15.03 -6.21
CA TYR A 460 -19.05 -15.01 -7.43
C TYR A 460 -19.90 -15.16 -8.68
N THR A 461 -20.75 -16.19 -8.73
CA THR A 461 -21.56 -16.51 -9.93
C THR A 461 -22.45 -15.34 -10.37
N PRO A 462 -23.21 -14.67 -9.47
CA PRO A 462 -24.07 -13.57 -9.89
C PRO A 462 -23.28 -12.30 -10.27
N ILE A 463 -22.08 -12.10 -9.70
CA ILE A 463 -21.19 -10.98 -10.08
C ILE A 463 -20.65 -11.20 -11.50
N ILE A 464 -20.09 -12.39 -11.79
CA ILE A 464 -19.53 -12.70 -13.11
C ILE A 464 -20.60 -12.69 -14.20
N THR A 465 -21.82 -13.13 -13.89
CA THR A 465 -22.95 -13.09 -14.83
C THR A 465 -23.29 -11.65 -15.25
N GLN A 466 -23.12 -10.67 -14.35
CA GLN A 466 -23.34 -9.25 -14.68
C GLN A 466 -22.17 -8.63 -15.45
N ILE A 467 -20.94 -9.13 -15.27
CA ILE A 467 -19.73 -8.60 -15.93
C ILE A 467 -19.57 -9.18 -17.34
N THR A 468 -19.97 -10.44 -17.55
CA THR A 468 -19.81 -11.12 -18.84
C THR A 468 -20.92 -10.66 -19.79
N PRO A 469 -20.61 -9.96 -20.90
CA PRO A 469 -21.65 -9.60 -21.86
C PRO A 469 -22.27 -10.88 -22.45
N ALA A 470 -23.60 -10.91 -22.54
CA ALA A 470 -24.30 -11.97 -23.26
C ALA A 470 -23.78 -11.99 -24.70
N ILE A 471 -23.28 -13.15 -25.13
CA ILE A 471 -22.86 -13.37 -26.52
C ILE A 471 -24.05 -13.02 -27.41
N GLU A 472 -23.90 -12.02 -28.29
CA GLU A 472 -24.88 -11.74 -29.33
C GLU A 472 -24.99 -12.98 -30.21
N ILE A 473 -26.10 -13.71 -30.08
CA ILE A 473 -26.43 -14.81 -30.98
C ILE A 473 -26.75 -14.17 -32.34
N PRO A 474 -25.94 -14.41 -33.39
CA PRO A 474 -26.26 -13.89 -34.71
C PRO A 474 -27.56 -14.55 -35.16
N ILE A 475 -28.63 -13.76 -35.33
CA ILE A 475 -29.85 -14.24 -35.95
C ILE A 475 -29.51 -14.52 -37.42
N PRO A 476 -29.60 -15.78 -37.91
CA PRO A 476 -29.38 -16.06 -39.32
C PRO A 476 -30.47 -15.32 -40.11
N THR A 477 -30.06 -14.38 -40.94
CA THR A 477 -30.96 -13.83 -41.97
C THR A 477 -31.23 -14.96 -42.96
N GLN A 478 -32.47 -15.45 -42.98
CA GLN A 478 -32.92 -16.39 -44.01
C GLN A 478 -32.85 -15.67 -45.36
N SER A 479 -31.98 -16.17 -46.24
CA SER A 479 -31.87 -15.80 -47.65
C SER A 479 -33.00 -16.39 -48.47
#